data_AF-A0A7L2E644-F1
#
_entry.id   AF-A0A7L2E644-F1
#
_cell.length_a   1.000
_cell.length_b   1.000
_cell.length_c   1.000
_cell.angle_alpha   90.00
_cell.angle_beta   90.00
_cell.angle_gamma   90.00
#
_symmetry.space_group_name_H-M   'P 1'
#
loop_
_entity.id
_entity.type
_entity.pdbx_description
1 polymer ?
#
loop_
_entity_poly.entity_id
_entity_poly.type
_entity_poly.pdbx_seq_one_letter_code
_entity_poly.pdbx_strand_id
1 'polypeptide(L)'
;EYTMDVFFRQTWVDKRLKYDGPIEILRLNNLMVSKVWTPDTFFRNGKKSVAHNMTAPNKLFRIMRNGTILYTMRLTISAECPMRLVDFPMDGHACPLKFGSYAYPKSEMIYTWTKGPEKSVEVPEESSSLVQYDLLGHTVSSETIKSITG
;
A
#
# COMPACT_ATOMS: atom_id res chain seq x y z
N GLU A 1 -18.34 -3.79 -5.18
CA GLU A 1 -16.87 -3.71 -5.28
C GLU A 1 -16.49 -2.33 -5.77
N TYR A 2 -15.25 -1.91 -5.60
CA TYR A 2 -14.78 -0.61 -6.03
C TYR A 2 -13.31 -0.70 -6.49
N THR A 3 -12.90 0.22 -7.34
CA THR A 3 -11.56 0.25 -7.90
C THR A 3 -10.88 1.57 -7.54
N MET A 4 -9.60 1.50 -7.16
CA MET A 4 -8.77 2.66 -6.86
C MET A 4 -7.41 2.56 -7.54
N ASP A 5 -6.87 3.70 -7.92
CA ASP A 5 -5.48 3.86 -8.34
C ASP A 5 -4.68 4.45 -7.17
N VAL A 6 -3.61 3.78 -6.78
CA VAL A 6 -2.79 4.20 -5.63
C VAL A 6 -1.30 4.21 -5.95
N PHE A 7 -0.59 5.16 -5.35
CA PHE A 7 0.85 5.08 -5.17
C PHE A 7 1.14 4.49 -3.78
N PHE A 8 1.34 3.18 -3.75
CA PHE A 8 1.59 2.46 -2.50
C PHE A 8 3.06 2.60 -2.11
N ARG A 9 3.32 3.23 -0.96
CA ARG A 9 4.67 3.57 -0.47
C ARG A 9 4.96 2.79 0.81
N GLN A 10 6.12 2.16 0.84
CA GLN A 10 6.58 1.37 1.96
C GLN A 10 8.00 1.79 2.35
N THR A 11 8.27 1.79 3.65
CA THR A 11 9.60 2.10 4.18
C THR A 11 9.96 1.13 5.28
N TRP A 12 11.16 0.57 5.20
CA TRP A 12 11.74 -0.29 6.23
C TRP A 12 13.25 -0.07 6.29
N VAL A 13 13.91 -0.62 7.31
CA VAL A 13 15.36 -0.54 7.46
C VAL A 13 15.95 -1.93 7.26
N ASP A 14 16.86 -2.09 6.30
CA ASP A 14 17.67 -3.29 6.12
C ASP A 14 19.15 -2.96 6.37
N LYS A 15 19.66 -3.42 7.51
CA LYS A 15 21.06 -3.18 7.92
C LYS A 15 22.08 -3.78 6.94
N ARG A 16 21.71 -4.82 6.19
CA ARG A 16 22.60 -5.48 5.22
C ARG A 16 22.88 -4.60 3.99
N LEU A 17 22.00 -3.62 3.76
CA LEU A 17 22.08 -2.69 2.63
C LEU A 17 22.62 -1.32 3.03
N LYS A 18 23.14 -1.18 4.26
CA LYS A 18 23.93 -0.02 4.65
C LYS A 18 25.20 0.05 3.79
N TYR A 19 25.56 1.24 3.35
CA TYR A 19 26.76 1.47 2.56
C TYR A 19 27.43 2.78 2.96
N ASP A 20 28.71 2.90 2.63
CA ASP A 20 29.49 4.12 2.84
C ASP A 20 29.94 4.72 1.51
N GLY A 21 29.89 6.05 1.42
CA GLY A 21 30.23 6.79 0.20
C GLY A 21 29.59 8.17 0.17
N PRO A 22 29.92 8.99 -0.85
CA PRO A 22 29.41 10.36 -0.98
C PRO A 22 27.93 10.42 -1.39
N ILE A 23 27.35 9.30 -1.87
CA ILE A 23 25.97 9.25 -2.37
C ILE A 23 25.00 9.01 -1.20
N GLU A 24 24.10 9.94 -0.92
CA GLU A 24 23.13 9.78 0.17
C GLU A 24 22.01 8.79 -0.13
N ILE A 25 21.59 8.71 -1.40
CA ILE A 25 20.47 7.88 -1.85
C ILE A 25 20.84 7.14 -3.14
N LEU A 26 20.95 5.82 -3.06
CA LEU A 26 21.06 4.95 -4.23
C LEU A 26 19.68 4.74 -4.83
N ARG A 27 19.57 4.97 -6.15
CA ARG A 27 18.36 4.72 -6.93
C ARG A 27 18.61 3.44 -7.74
N LEU A 28 17.88 2.38 -7.42
CA LEU A 28 18.05 1.09 -8.07
C LEU A 28 17.14 0.95 -9.30
N ASN A 29 17.61 0.23 -10.31
CA ASN A 29 16.76 -0.19 -11.41
C ASN A 29 15.87 -1.38 -10.99
N ASN A 30 14.86 -1.70 -11.81
CA ASN A 30 13.92 -2.77 -11.54
C ASN A 30 14.54 -4.18 -11.43
N LEU A 31 15.69 -4.43 -12.09
CA LEU A 31 16.39 -5.73 -12.04
C LEU A 31 17.06 -5.98 -10.69
N MET A 32 17.52 -4.93 -10.01
CA MET A 32 18.13 -5.06 -8.69
C MET A 32 17.06 -5.20 -7.59
N VAL A 33 15.86 -4.64 -7.78
CA VAL A 33 14.75 -4.76 -6.81
C VAL A 33 14.36 -6.21 -6.55
N SER A 34 14.38 -7.07 -7.58
CA SER A 34 14.02 -8.49 -7.43
C SER A 34 15.06 -9.30 -6.63
N LYS A 35 16.25 -8.76 -6.38
CA LYS A 35 17.30 -9.41 -5.59
C LYS A 35 17.31 -8.98 -4.12
N VAL A 36 16.48 -8.01 -3.76
CA VAL A 36 16.38 -7.49 -2.40
C VAL A 36 15.08 -8.01 -1.79
N TRP A 37 15.14 -8.37 -0.52
CA TRP A 37 13.94 -8.73 0.24
C TRP A 37 12.96 -7.56 0.24
N THR A 38 11.70 -7.84 -0.08
CA THR A 38 10.60 -6.88 -0.03
C THR A 38 9.45 -7.47 0.79
N PRO A 39 8.73 -6.66 1.59
CA PRO A 39 7.60 -7.16 2.36
C PRO A 39 6.53 -7.73 1.44
N ASP A 40 5.96 -8.87 1.83
CA ASP A 40 4.96 -9.65 1.10
C ASP A 40 3.54 -9.08 1.29
N THR A 41 3.40 -7.77 1.13
CA THR A 41 2.12 -7.09 1.37
C THR A 41 1.07 -7.53 0.36
N PHE A 42 -0.07 -8.02 0.87
CA PHE A 42 -1.22 -8.39 0.05
C PHE A 42 -2.49 -7.70 0.54
N PHE A 43 -3.44 -7.51 -0.37
CA PHE A 43 -4.75 -6.93 -0.08
C PHE A 43 -5.74 -8.05 0.26
N ARG A 44 -6.17 -8.12 1.52
CA ARG A 44 -7.04 -9.18 2.06
C ARG A 44 -8.41 -9.22 1.40
N ASN A 45 -8.98 -8.06 1.13
CA ASN A 45 -10.23 -7.91 0.39
C ASN A 45 -10.02 -7.50 -1.07
N GLY A 46 -8.80 -7.65 -1.59
CA GLY A 46 -8.51 -7.42 -3.00
C GLY A 46 -9.02 -8.58 -3.85
N LYS A 47 -9.95 -8.32 -4.78
CA LYS A 47 -10.40 -9.31 -5.77
C LYS A 47 -9.43 -9.40 -6.94
N LYS A 48 -8.95 -8.25 -7.41
CA LYS A 48 -7.99 -8.12 -8.50
C LYS A 48 -7.07 -6.94 -8.20
N SER A 49 -5.77 -7.12 -8.39
CA SER A 49 -4.79 -6.05 -8.25
C SER A 49 -3.84 -6.08 -9.43
N VAL A 50 -3.56 -4.92 -10.03
CA VAL A 50 -2.70 -4.77 -11.19
C VAL A 50 -1.54 -3.84 -10.82
N ALA A 51 -0.32 -4.34 -10.95
CA ALA A 51 0.87 -3.51 -10.89
C ALA A 51 1.17 -2.96 -12.28
N HIS A 52 1.21 -1.63 -12.40
CA HIS A 52 1.45 -0.95 -13.69
C HIS A 52 2.88 -1.18 -14.17
N ASN A 53 3.04 -1.47 -15.47
CA ASN A 53 4.32 -1.83 -16.07
C ASN A 53 4.63 -1.20 -17.43
N MET A 54 3.92 -0.15 -17.82
CA MET A 54 4.08 0.53 -19.12
C MET A 54 4.69 1.92 -18.92
N THR A 55 5.75 2.32 -19.65
CA THR A 55 6.60 1.54 -20.57
C THR A 55 7.63 0.63 -19.87
N ALA A 56 7.76 0.78 -18.55
CA ALA A 56 8.57 -0.06 -17.68
C ALA A 56 7.82 -0.28 -16.35
N PRO A 57 8.16 -1.32 -15.54
CA PRO A 57 7.57 -1.51 -14.23
C PRO A 57 7.61 -0.24 -13.37
N ASN A 58 6.43 0.25 -12.94
CA ASN A 58 6.26 1.46 -12.14
C ASN A 58 6.62 1.19 -10.68
N LYS A 59 7.88 0.80 -10.47
CA LYS A 59 8.50 0.52 -9.18
C LYS A 59 9.66 1.48 -9.00
N LEU A 60 9.69 2.13 -7.85
CA LEU A 60 10.79 2.99 -7.44
C LEU A 60 11.38 2.43 -6.17
N PHE A 61 12.69 2.18 -6.17
CA PHE A 61 13.40 1.62 -5.04
C PHE A 61 14.61 2.49 -4.71
N ARG A 62 14.62 3.05 -3.51
CA ARG A 62 15.67 3.95 -3.03
C ARG A 62 16.25 3.39 -1.74
N ILE A 63 17.58 3.33 -1.66
CA ILE A 63 18.30 2.94 -0.44
C ILE A 63 19.02 4.19 0.06
N MET A 64 18.65 4.64 1.27
CA MET A 64 19.39 5.66 1.99
C MET A 64 20.66 5.06 2.60
N ARG A 65 21.67 5.88 2.80
CA ARG A 65 22.98 5.46 3.34
C ARG A 65 22.91 4.62 4.62
N ASN A 66 21.95 4.90 5.50
CA ASN A 66 21.76 4.17 6.76
C ASN A 66 21.08 2.78 6.61
N GLY A 67 20.77 2.35 5.39
CA GLY A 67 20.03 1.12 5.10
C GLY A 67 18.50 1.27 5.11
N THR A 68 17.97 2.49 5.26
CA THR A 68 16.54 2.74 5.07
C THR A 68 16.19 2.56 3.61
N ILE A 69 15.09 1.89 3.33
CA ILE A 69 14.61 1.61 2.00
C ILE A 69 13.27 2.30 1.81
N LEU A 70 13.11 3.01 0.70
CA LEU A 70 11.83 3.49 0.21
C LEU A 70 11.46 2.71 -1.05
N TYR A 71 10.37 1.97 -0.97
CA TYR A 71 9.78 1.24 -2.10
C TYR A 71 8.41 1.82 -2.43
N THR A 72 8.24 2.29 -3.65
CA THR A 72 6.97 2.82 -4.14
C THR A 72 6.53 2.03 -5.37
N MET A 73 5.25 1.71 -5.45
CA MET A 73 4.64 1.09 -6.62
C MET A 73 3.32 1.77 -6.97
N ARG A 74 3.02 1.86 -8.27
CA ARG A 74 1.69 2.26 -8.74
C ARG A 74 0.83 1.01 -8.92
N LEU A 75 -0.32 0.97 -8.25
CA LEU A 75 -1.26 -0.15 -8.29
C LEU A 75 -2.65 0.34 -8.69
N THR A 76 -3.36 -0.48 -9.46
CA THR A 76 -4.83 -0.44 -9.54
C THR A 76 -5.37 -1.60 -8.72
N ILE A 77 -6.20 -1.31 -7.74
CA ILE A 77 -6.76 -2.31 -6.82
C ILE A 77 -8.26 -2.31 -6.95
N SER A 78 -8.83 -3.46 -7.30
CA SER A 78 -10.26 -3.73 -7.22
C SER A 78 -10.53 -4.52 -5.93
N ALA A 79 -11.18 -3.87 -4.98
CA ALA A 79 -11.44 -4.42 -3.65
C ALA A 79 -12.94 -4.67 -3.44
N GLU A 80 -13.22 -5.69 -2.61
CA GLU A 80 -14.56 -5.98 -2.14
C GLU A 80 -15.03 -4.88 -1.18
N CYS A 81 -16.24 -4.38 -1.44
CA CYS A 81 -16.98 -3.50 -0.55
C CYS A 81 -18.35 -4.14 -0.29
N PRO A 82 -18.61 -4.61 0.95
CA PRO A 82 -19.91 -5.17 1.32
C PRO A 82 -20.91 -4.03 1.56
N MET A 83 -21.71 -3.73 0.54
CA MET A 83 -22.75 -2.71 0.59
C MET A 83 -24.04 -3.27 1.19
N ARG A 84 -24.74 -2.47 1.99
CA ARG A 84 -26.07 -2.81 2.54
C ARG A 84 -27.11 -1.86 1.94
N LEU A 85 -27.83 -2.33 0.92
CA LEU A 85 -28.73 -1.52 0.11
C LEU A 85 -30.16 -1.43 0.69
N VAL A 86 -30.26 -1.27 2.01
CA VAL A 86 -31.57 -1.24 2.69
C VAL A 86 -32.32 0.06 2.37
N ASP A 87 -31.59 1.17 2.31
CA ASP A 87 -32.15 2.52 2.14
C ASP A 87 -31.92 3.08 0.73
N PHE A 88 -31.72 2.21 -0.27
CA PHE A 88 -31.40 2.66 -1.63
C PHE A 88 -32.46 3.64 -2.19
N PRO A 89 -32.06 4.79 -2.78
CA PRO A 89 -30.69 5.26 -3.05
C PRO A 89 -30.10 6.20 -1.97
N MET A 90 -30.76 6.37 -0.83
CA MET A 90 -30.38 7.28 0.27
C MET A 90 -29.52 6.57 1.33
N ASP A 91 -28.57 5.75 0.88
CA ASP A 91 -27.72 4.94 1.74
C ASP A 91 -26.27 5.45 1.80
N GLY A 92 -25.55 5.06 2.86
CA GLY A 92 -24.14 5.37 3.07
C GLY A 92 -23.34 4.10 3.25
N HIS A 93 -22.18 4.00 2.59
CA HIS A 93 -21.36 2.78 2.60
C HIS A 93 -19.93 3.07 3.04
N ALA A 94 -19.41 2.25 3.95
CA ALA A 94 -18.00 2.23 4.31
C ALA A 94 -17.28 1.11 3.55
N CYS A 95 -16.48 1.48 2.55
CA CYS A 95 -15.71 0.53 1.75
C CYS A 95 -14.27 0.39 2.27
N PRO A 96 -13.91 -0.71 2.95
CA PRO A 96 -12.57 -0.85 3.52
C PRO A 96 -11.54 -1.21 2.44
N LEU A 97 -10.28 -0.84 2.67
CA LEU A 97 -9.12 -1.45 2.02
C LEU A 97 -8.26 -2.08 3.11
N LYS A 98 -8.15 -3.41 3.12
CA LYS A 98 -7.42 -4.16 4.15
C LYS A 98 -6.18 -4.77 3.51
N PHE A 99 -5.00 -4.45 4.05
CA PHE A 99 -3.75 -5.06 3.62
C PHE A 99 -2.89 -5.47 4.82
N GLY A 100 -1.96 -6.39 4.58
CA GLY A 100 -1.04 -6.86 5.60
C GLY A 100 -0.03 -7.83 5.03
N SER A 101 0.79 -8.43 5.89
CA SER A 101 1.72 -9.49 5.50
C SER A 101 0.96 -10.78 5.27
N TYR A 102 1.39 -11.54 4.26
CA TYR A 102 0.84 -12.86 3.97
C TYR A 102 1.44 -13.95 4.86
N ALA A 103 2.77 -13.98 4.98
CA ALA A 103 3.52 -15.03 5.64
C ALA A 103 4.08 -14.63 7.01
N TYR A 104 4.38 -13.36 7.25
CA TYR A 104 5.05 -12.94 8.48
C TYR A 104 4.02 -12.62 9.59
N PRO A 105 4.11 -13.29 10.76
CA PRO A 105 3.28 -12.96 11.92
C PRO A 105 3.72 -11.65 12.57
N LYS A 106 2.92 -11.17 13.51
CA LYS A 106 3.20 -9.93 14.27
C LYS A 106 4.54 -9.95 15.02
N SER A 107 5.04 -11.14 15.39
CA SER A 107 6.35 -11.30 16.04
C SER A 107 7.52 -11.02 15.11
N GLU A 108 7.33 -11.09 13.79
CA GLU A 108 8.38 -10.91 12.78
C GLU A 108 8.25 -9.58 12.04
N MET A 109 7.02 -9.16 11.73
CA MET A 109 6.79 -7.93 10.99
C MET A 109 5.56 -7.16 11.50
N ILE A 110 5.73 -5.84 11.68
CA ILE A 110 4.67 -4.94 12.11
C ILE A 110 4.57 -3.77 11.13
N TYR A 111 3.38 -3.56 10.58
CA TYR A 111 3.09 -2.37 9.76
C TYR A 111 2.75 -1.18 10.66
N THR A 112 3.25 -0.01 10.26
CA THR A 112 2.93 1.27 10.88
C THR A 112 2.72 2.33 9.81
N TRP A 113 1.93 3.35 10.14
CA TRP A 113 1.66 4.49 9.27
C TRP A 113 2.77 5.54 9.41
N THR A 114 3.43 5.91 8.31
CA THR A 114 4.64 6.73 8.32
C THR A 114 4.43 8.14 8.89
N LYS A 115 3.27 8.76 8.63
CA LYS A 115 2.88 10.07 9.16
C LYS A 115 1.78 9.98 10.22
N GLY A 116 1.54 8.77 10.75
CA GLY A 116 0.37 8.46 11.60
C GLY A 116 -0.92 8.25 10.80
N PRO A 117 -2.01 7.78 11.45
CA PRO A 117 -3.23 7.36 10.77
C PRO A 117 -3.90 8.47 9.95
N GLU A 118 -3.94 9.69 10.48
CA GLU A 118 -4.68 10.82 9.86
C GLU A 118 -4.00 11.41 8.62
N LYS A 119 -2.67 11.26 8.49
CA LYS A 119 -1.88 11.96 7.46
C LYS A 119 -1.17 11.03 6.47
N SER A 120 -1.26 9.71 6.66
CA SER A 120 -0.53 8.76 5.80
C SER A 120 -1.30 8.37 4.54
N VAL A 121 -2.61 8.60 4.51
CA VAL A 121 -3.44 8.42 3.33
C VAL A 121 -3.85 9.79 2.83
N GLU A 122 -3.48 10.10 1.60
CA GLU A 122 -3.77 11.38 0.95
C GLU A 122 -4.61 11.08 -0.29
N VAL A 123 -5.81 11.66 -0.36
CA VAL A 123 -6.70 11.57 -1.52
C VAL A 123 -6.82 12.97 -2.10
N PRO A 124 -6.18 13.26 -3.25
CA PRO A 124 -6.32 14.56 -3.90
C PRO A 124 -7.78 14.83 -4.29
N GLU A 125 -8.29 16.04 -4.07
CA GLU A 125 -9.67 16.41 -4.42
C GLU A 125 -9.95 16.20 -5.91
N GLU A 126 -8.98 16.52 -6.77
CA GLU A 126 -9.07 16.32 -8.23
C GLU A 126 -9.09 14.84 -8.67
N SER A 127 -8.82 13.90 -7.76
CA SER A 127 -8.70 12.47 -8.07
C SER A 127 -10.00 11.68 -7.91
N SER A 128 -11.09 12.30 -7.44
CA SER A 128 -12.38 11.63 -7.35
C SER A 128 -13.02 11.48 -8.74
N SER A 129 -13.10 10.25 -9.22
CA SER A 129 -13.75 9.90 -10.50
C SER A 129 -15.15 9.28 -10.32
N LEU A 130 -15.78 9.54 -9.17
CA LEU A 130 -17.06 8.95 -8.81
C LEU A 130 -18.22 9.73 -9.44
N VAL A 131 -19.10 9.01 -10.14
CA VAL A 131 -20.28 9.60 -10.84
C VAL A 131 -21.60 9.41 -10.08
N GLN A 132 -21.66 8.42 -9.20
CA GLN A 132 -22.88 8.03 -8.46
C GLN A 132 -22.73 8.16 -6.94
N TYR A 133 -21.51 8.41 -6.46
CA TYR A 133 -21.18 8.43 -5.03
C TYR A 133 -20.34 9.66 -4.74
N ASP A 134 -20.50 10.19 -3.53
CA ASP A 134 -19.63 11.23 -3.00
C ASP A 134 -18.68 10.63 -1.97
N LEU A 135 -17.38 10.89 -2.15
CA LEU A 135 -16.38 10.51 -1.16
C LEU A 135 -16.35 11.56 -0.04
N LEU A 136 -17.08 11.29 1.04
CA LEU A 136 -17.17 12.21 2.18
C LEU A 136 -15.87 12.29 3.01
N GLY A 137 -15.05 11.25 2.96
CA GLY A 137 -13.81 11.18 3.71
C GLY A 137 -13.27 9.77 3.84
N HIS A 138 -12.24 9.61 4.64
CA HIS A 138 -11.65 8.31 4.94
C HIS A 138 -11.25 8.21 6.41
N THR A 139 -11.16 6.99 6.90
CA THR A 139 -10.70 6.70 8.26
C THR A 139 -9.68 5.59 8.19
N VAL A 140 -8.61 5.75 8.96
CA VAL A 140 -7.46 4.84 8.95
C VAL A 140 -7.32 4.23 10.32
N SER A 141 -7.24 2.91 10.38
CA SER A 141 -7.01 2.15 11.60
C SER A 141 -5.94 1.08 11.40
N SER A 142 -5.48 0.49 12.50
CA SER A 142 -4.55 -0.64 12.50
C SER A 142 -5.11 -1.73 13.41
N GLU A 143 -5.16 -2.95 12.92
CA GLU A 143 -5.72 -4.10 13.64
C GLU A 143 -4.78 -5.30 13.54
N THR A 144 -4.74 -6.13 14.58
CA THR A 144 -4.06 -7.43 14.54
C THR A 144 -5.10 -8.53 14.28
N ILE A 145 -4.98 -9.22 13.16
CA ILE A 145 -5.91 -10.28 12.77
C ILE A 145 -5.16 -11.62 12.81
N LYS A 146 -5.70 -12.62 13.51
CA LYS A 146 -5.18 -13.99 13.47
C LYS A 146 -5.38 -14.58 12.07
N SER A 147 -4.31 -15.05 11.44
CA SER A 147 -4.38 -15.77 10.17
C SER A 147 -4.34 -17.27 10.42
N ILE A 148 -4.96 -18.04 9.54
CA ILE A 148 -4.88 -19.51 9.54
C ILE A 148 -3.48 -20.00 9.12
N THR A 149 -2.70 -19.14 8.47
CA THR A 149 -1.35 -19.40 8.00
C THR A 149 -0.25 -19.09 9.04
N GLY A 150 -0.62 -18.58 10.23
CA GLY A 150 0.30 -18.17 11.29
C GLY A 150 -0.28 -17.06 12.17
#